data_AF-A0A7C2DH69-F1
#
_entry.id   AF-A0A7C2DH69-F1
#
_cell.length_a   1.000
_cell.length_b   1.000
_cell.length_c   1.000
_cell.angle_alpha   90.00
_cell.angle_beta   90.00
_cell.angle_gamma   90.00
#
_symmetry.space_group_name_H-M   'P 1'
#
loop_
_entity.id
_entity.type
_entity.pdbx_description
1 polymer ?
#
loop_
_entity_poly.entity_id
_entity_poly.type
_entity_poly.pdbx_seq_one_letter_code
_entity_poly.pdbx_strand_id
1 'polypeptide(L)'
;MPKRVLSDMVFRPIRPADYKKNLTAEELAEVLVTRLGLKRKTSRANHAKLLLEMLRFKRENIPLKIEEIAQILGVSTSQAYEEIRKWRTLGLVEFIKLQKPTGEVEKGYVLAANTANRLIDRVESSVNAFLRATRRIAKDFDDVFMLEFVRKEKT
;
A
#
# COMPACT_ATOMS: atom_id res chain seq x y z
N MET A 1 5.94 7.69 19.92
CA MET A 1 4.59 8.26 19.70
C MET A 1 3.88 7.57 18.52
N PRO A 2 3.08 6.53 18.79
CA PRO A 2 2.36 5.77 17.75
C PRO A 2 1.11 6.49 17.18
N LYS A 3 0.62 7.56 17.85
CA LYS A 3 -0.57 8.33 17.42
C LYS A 3 -0.41 9.03 16.05
N ARG A 4 0.82 9.37 15.63
CA ARG A 4 1.08 10.04 14.33
C ARG A 4 0.99 9.10 13.12
N VAL A 5 1.13 7.79 13.30
CA VAL A 5 1.21 6.84 12.18
C VAL A 5 -0.19 6.49 11.63
N LEU A 6 -1.20 6.43 12.50
CA LEU A 6 -2.58 6.08 12.12
C LEU A 6 -3.30 7.23 11.41
N SER A 7 -3.11 8.48 11.84
CA SER A 7 -3.75 9.63 11.18
C SER A 7 -3.26 9.80 9.74
N ASP A 8 -1.99 9.50 9.50
CA ASP A 8 -1.35 9.60 8.18
C ASP A 8 -1.74 8.49 7.19
N MET A 9 -2.42 7.42 7.65
CA MET A 9 -3.01 6.39 6.78
C MET A 9 -4.49 6.68 6.47
N VAL A 10 -5.24 7.16 7.46
CA VAL A 10 -6.70 7.35 7.35
C VAL A 10 -7.05 8.72 6.75
N PHE A 11 -6.36 9.79 7.15
CA PHE A 11 -6.65 11.18 6.77
C PHE A 11 -5.75 11.73 5.67
N ARG A 12 -5.10 10.87 4.86
CA ARG A 12 -4.56 11.39 3.59
C ARG A 12 -5.74 11.98 2.81
N PRO A 13 -5.62 13.21 2.27
CA PRO A 13 -6.66 13.79 1.46
C PRO A 13 -7.08 12.75 0.43
N ILE A 14 -8.40 12.57 0.28
CA ILE A 14 -8.97 11.75 -0.78
C ILE A 14 -8.49 12.43 -2.07
N ARG A 15 -7.35 11.95 -2.57
CA ARG A 15 -7.00 12.11 -3.97
C ARG A 15 -7.75 10.98 -4.64
N PRO A 16 -8.50 11.26 -5.70
CA PRO A 16 -8.85 12.57 -6.24
C PRO A 16 -10.02 13.21 -5.47
N ALA A 17 -10.15 14.53 -5.53
CA ALA A 17 -11.26 15.20 -4.88
C ALA A 17 -12.60 14.82 -5.54
N ASP A 18 -13.67 14.72 -4.76
CA ASP A 18 -14.98 14.18 -5.17
C ASP A 18 -15.61 14.85 -6.42
N TYR A 19 -15.14 16.04 -6.79
CA TYR A 19 -15.57 16.77 -7.99
C TYR A 19 -14.91 16.30 -9.31
N LYS A 20 -13.83 15.53 -9.25
CA LYS A 20 -13.15 15.01 -10.45
C LYS A 20 -13.85 13.74 -10.95
N LYS A 21 -14.80 13.91 -11.89
CA LYS A 21 -15.56 12.82 -12.50
C LYS A 21 -14.74 11.90 -13.41
N ASN A 22 -13.66 12.41 -14.02
CA ASN A 22 -12.80 11.63 -14.91
C ASN A 22 -11.39 11.55 -14.32
N LEU A 23 -10.98 10.36 -13.91
CA LEU A 23 -9.65 10.10 -13.37
C LEU A 23 -8.79 9.42 -14.42
N THR A 24 -7.56 9.90 -14.58
CA THR A 24 -6.61 9.21 -15.43
C THR A 24 -6.13 7.93 -14.75
N ALA A 25 -5.64 6.96 -15.54
CA ALA A 25 -5.07 5.73 -15.00
C ALA A 25 -3.89 6.00 -14.04
N GLU A 26 -3.12 7.05 -14.30
CA GLU A 26 -2.02 7.50 -13.45
C GLU A 26 -2.51 8.07 -12.12
N GLU A 27 -3.55 8.89 -12.12
CA GLU A 27 -4.17 9.40 -10.90
C GLU A 27 -4.71 8.26 -10.04
N LEU A 28 -5.41 7.29 -10.64
CA LEU A 28 -5.90 6.10 -9.94
C LEU A 28 -4.76 5.26 -9.36
N ALA A 29 -3.69 5.05 -10.13
CA ALA A 29 -2.51 4.33 -9.67
C ALA A 29 -1.83 5.04 -8.48
N GLU A 30 -1.72 6.36 -8.53
CA GLU A 30 -1.14 7.14 -7.44
C GLU A 30 -1.99 7.03 -6.16
N VAL A 31 -3.31 7.04 -6.29
CA VAL A 31 -4.23 6.88 -5.17
C VAL A 31 -4.10 5.50 -4.55
N LEU A 32 -4.09 4.44 -5.35
CA LEU A 32 -3.92 3.06 -4.88
C LEU A 32 -2.60 2.87 -4.14
N VAL A 33 -1.48 3.28 -4.76
CA VAL A 33 -0.14 3.21 -4.17
C VAL A 33 -0.06 3.99 -2.86
N THR A 34 -0.70 5.14 -2.80
CA THR A 34 -0.75 6.00 -1.62
C THR A 34 -1.52 5.32 -0.49
N ARG A 35 -2.69 4.72 -0.79
CA ARG A 35 -3.53 3.99 0.17
C ARG A 35 -2.87 2.72 0.68
N LEU A 36 -2.05 2.07 -0.15
CA LEU A 36 -1.29 0.89 0.23
C LEU A 36 -0.08 1.17 1.11
N GLY A 37 0.23 2.45 1.35
CA GLY A 37 1.40 2.83 2.14
C GLY A 37 2.73 2.55 1.42
N LEU A 38 2.71 2.29 0.11
CA LEU A 38 3.91 2.10 -0.70
C LEU A 38 4.70 3.40 -0.84
N LYS A 39 4.00 4.53 -0.98
CA LYS A 39 4.62 5.86 -1.07
C LYS A 39 4.68 6.54 0.31
N ARG A 40 5.91 6.78 0.79
CA ARG A 40 6.20 7.70 1.91
C ARG A 40 6.13 9.15 1.44
N LYS A 41 5.79 10.09 2.34
CA LYS A 41 5.70 11.54 2.02
C LYS A 41 6.97 12.09 1.36
N THR A 42 8.14 11.56 1.70
CA THR A 42 9.45 12.00 1.20
C THR A 42 10.03 11.12 0.09
N SER A 43 9.33 10.05 -0.33
CA SER A 43 9.88 9.13 -1.34
C SER A 43 9.89 9.78 -2.72
N ARG A 44 11.05 9.77 -3.38
CA ARG A 44 11.21 10.15 -4.80
C ARG A 44 10.78 9.03 -5.76
N ALA A 45 10.56 7.82 -5.26
CA ALA A 45 10.28 6.66 -6.10
C ALA A 45 8.87 6.74 -6.73
N ASN A 46 8.80 6.60 -8.05
CA ASN A 46 7.54 6.66 -8.79
C ASN A 46 6.81 5.31 -8.84
N HIS A 47 6.21 4.95 -7.72
CA HIS A 47 5.45 3.71 -7.57
C HIS A 47 4.16 3.64 -8.41
N ALA A 48 3.56 4.79 -8.74
CA ALA A 48 2.37 4.83 -9.59
C ALA A 48 2.71 4.38 -11.02
N LYS A 49 3.82 4.90 -11.56
CA LYS A 49 4.37 4.47 -12.85
C LYS A 49 4.75 2.98 -12.83
N LEU A 50 5.38 2.51 -11.76
CA LEU A 50 5.69 1.08 -11.61
C LEU A 50 4.43 0.20 -11.68
N LEU A 51 3.34 0.59 -11.02
CA LEU A 51 2.09 -0.18 -11.05
C LEU A 51 1.53 -0.29 -12.48
N LEU A 52 1.54 0.81 -13.22
CA LEU A 52 1.04 0.85 -14.61
C LEU A 52 1.89 -0.01 -15.54
N GLU A 53 3.22 0.12 -15.46
CA GLU A 53 4.14 -0.70 -16.26
C GLU A 53 3.98 -2.17 -15.93
N MET A 54 3.96 -2.55 -14.65
CA MET A 54 3.77 -3.94 -14.26
C MET A 54 2.42 -4.51 -14.74
N LEU A 55 1.35 -3.72 -14.80
CA LEU A 55 0.06 -4.15 -15.38
C LEU A 55 0.17 -4.41 -16.88
N ARG A 56 0.92 -3.57 -17.60
CA ARG A 56 1.22 -3.77 -19.02
C ARG A 56 2.03 -5.05 -19.24
N PHE A 57 3.16 -5.20 -18.54
CA PHE A 57 4.02 -6.38 -18.67
C PHE A 57 3.33 -7.67 -18.21
N LYS A 58 2.39 -7.61 -17.25
CA LYS A 58 1.56 -8.77 -16.88
C LYS A 58 0.67 -9.24 -18.02
N ARG A 59 0.09 -8.33 -18.82
CA ARG A 59 -0.70 -8.71 -20.01
C ARG A 59 0.16 -9.41 -21.07
N GLU A 60 1.42 -9.00 -21.16
CA GLU A 60 2.42 -9.56 -22.08
C GLU A 60 3.11 -10.81 -21.50
N ASN A 61 2.81 -11.17 -20.23
CA ASN A 61 3.44 -12.25 -19.47
C ASN A 61 4.97 -12.15 -19.36
N ILE A 62 5.49 -10.93 -19.30
CA ILE A 62 6.93 -10.63 -19.24
C ILE A 62 7.31 -10.33 -17.78
N PRO A 63 8.28 -11.05 -17.20
CA PRO A 63 8.80 -10.75 -15.87
C PRO A 63 9.80 -9.60 -15.92
N LEU A 64 9.66 -8.63 -15.02
CA LEU A 64 10.59 -7.49 -14.94
C LEU A 64 11.82 -7.79 -14.11
N LYS A 65 12.99 -7.41 -14.60
CA LYS A 65 14.25 -7.47 -13.83
C LYS A 65 14.37 -6.27 -12.89
N ILE A 66 15.25 -6.38 -11.90
CA ILE A 66 15.39 -5.32 -10.90
C ILE A 66 15.93 -4.02 -11.51
N GLU A 67 16.75 -4.11 -12.54
CA GLU A 67 17.33 -2.99 -13.26
C GLU A 67 16.24 -2.17 -13.97
N GLU A 68 15.28 -2.85 -14.59
CA GLU A 68 14.12 -2.21 -15.24
C GLU A 68 13.22 -1.55 -14.20
N ILE A 69 12.98 -2.22 -13.07
CA ILE A 69 12.21 -1.65 -11.96
C ILE A 69 12.90 -0.40 -11.40
N ALA A 70 14.22 -0.41 -11.26
CA ALA A 70 14.99 0.74 -10.79
C ALA A 70 14.84 1.94 -11.73
N GLN A 71 14.89 1.70 -13.04
CA GLN A 71 14.66 2.73 -14.05
C GLN A 71 13.23 3.28 -13.99
N ILE A 72 12.22 2.41 -13.90
CA ILE A 72 10.81 2.83 -13.82
C ILE A 72 10.55 3.65 -12.55
N LEU A 73 11.10 3.23 -11.42
CA LEU A 73 10.98 3.94 -10.14
C LEU A 73 11.79 5.25 -10.10
N GLY A 74 12.81 5.39 -10.95
CA GLY A 74 13.74 6.53 -10.94
C GLY A 74 14.68 6.53 -9.73
N VAL A 75 15.12 5.35 -9.29
CA VAL A 75 15.99 5.16 -8.11
C VAL A 75 17.17 4.24 -8.43
N SER A 76 18.15 4.15 -7.53
CA SER A 76 19.26 3.19 -7.67
C SER A 76 18.76 1.74 -7.55
N THR A 77 19.51 0.79 -8.12
CA THR A 77 19.19 -0.66 -8.03
C THR A 77 19.09 -1.14 -6.59
N SER A 78 19.99 -0.69 -5.70
CA SER A 78 19.94 -0.98 -4.27
C SER A 78 18.64 -0.49 -3.62
N GLN A 79 18.22 0.74 -3.93
CA GLN A 79 16.95 1.26 -3.43
C GLN A 79 15.75 0.54 -4.04
N ALA A 80 15.82 0.13 -5.32
CA ALA A 80 14.79 -0.65 -5.96
C ALA A 80 14.56 -2.01 -5.27
N TYR A 81 15.61 -2.65 -4.75
CA TYR A 81 15.46 -3.87 -3.94
C TYR A 81 14.67 -3.63 -2.64
N GLU A 82 14.93 -2.52 -1.95
CA GLU A 82 14.17 -2.16 -0.75
C GLU A 82 12.71 -1.83 -1.09
N GLU A 83 12.47 -1.12 -2.20
CA GLU A 83 11.12 -0.81 -2.65
C GLU A 83 10.37 -2.07 -3.08
N ILE A 84 10.96 -2.95 -3.90
CA ILE A 84 10.29 -4.18 -4.34
C ILE A 84 10.06 -5.14 -3.18
N ARG A 85 10.92 -5.13 -2.15
CA ARG A 85 10.69 -5.89 -0.92
C ARG A 85 9.38 -5.47 -0.26
N LYS A 86 9.06 -4.18 -0.21
CA LYS A 86 7.76 -3.71 0.32
C LYS A 86 6.60 -4.26 -0.49
N TRP A 87 6.70 -4.22 -1.82
CA TRP A 87 5.66 -4.75 -2.72
C TRP A 87 5.45 -6.27 -2.53
N ARG A 88 6.54 -7.01 -2.32
CA ARG A 88 6.50 -8.45 -2.01
C ARG A 88 5.90 -8.74 -0.64
N THR A 89 6.25 -7.97 0.39
CA THR A 89 5.65 -8.10 1.73
C THR A 89 4.14 -7.81 1.72
N LEU A 90 3.68 -6.97 0.79
CA LEU A 90 2.25 -6.75 0.55
C LEU A 90 1.60 -7.84 -0.30
N GLY A 91 2.35 -8.82 -0.81
CA GLY A 91 1.85 -9.87 -1.69
C GLY A 91 1.38 -9.35 -3.05
N LEU A 92 1.83 -8.16 -3.47
CA LEU A 92 1.46 -7.58 -4.76
C LEU A 92 2.30 -8.12 -5.90
N VAL A 93 3.54 -8.51 -5.59
CA VAL A 93 4.54 -8.95 -6.55
C VAL A 93 5.11 -10.30 -6.15
N GLU A 94 5.29 -11.16 -7.14
CA GLU A 94 5.88 -12.49 -7.01
C GLU A 94 7.12 -12.58 -7.89
N PHE A 95 8.12 -13.33 -7.43
CA PHE A 95 9.33 -13.60 -8.22
C PHE A 95 9.15 -14.94 -8.92
N ILE A 96 9.17 -14.92 -10.26
CA ILE A 96 8.93 -16.10 -11.08
C ILE A 96 10.15 -16.44 -11.91
N LYS A 97 10.23 -17.72 -12.31
CA LYS A 97 11.18 -18.22 -13.31
C LYS A 97 10.35 -18.79 -14.45
N LEU A 98 10.41 -18.15 -15.61
CA LEU A 98 9.76 -18.61 -16.83
C LEU A 98 10.80 -19.29 -17.70
N GLN A 99 10.52 -20.53 -18.10
CA GLN A 99 11.31 -21.21 -19.10
C GLN A 99 10.73 -20.89 -20.47
N LYS A 100 11.50 -20.17 -21.30
CA LYS A 100 11.11 -19.87 -22.67
C LYS A 100 11.13 -21.15 -23.51
N PRO A 101 10.38 -21.20 -24.62
CA PRO A 101 10.44 -22.32 -25.57
C PRO A 101 11.85 -22.58 -26.12
N THR A 102 12.71 -21.57 -26.10
CA THR A 102 14.13 -21.64 -26.49
C THR A 102 15.02 -22.35 -25.47
N GLY A 103 14.50 -22.74 -24.30
CA GLY A 103 15.25 -23.32 -23.19
C GLY A 103 15.87 -22.28 -22.24
N GLU A 104 15.88 -21.01 -22.61
CA GLU A 104 16.36 -19.93 -21.74
C GLU A 104 15.43 -19.70 -20.54
N VAL A 105 16.02 -19.53 -19.34
CA VAL A 105 15.26 -19.24 -18.12
C VAL A 105 15.30 -17.75 -17.85
N GLU A 106 14.15 -17.10 -18.00
CA GLU A 106 13.97 -15.70 -17.63
C GLU A 106 13.46 -15.61 -16.20
N LYS A 107 14.11 -14.79 -15.39
CA LYS A 107 13.77 -14.61 -13.98
C LYS A 107 13.44 -13.15 -13.74
N GLY A 108 12.39 -12.89 -12.97
CA GLY A 108 12.00 -11.53 -12.64
C GLY A 108 10.74 -11.45 -11.79
N TYR A 109 10.24 -10.24 -11.66
CA TYR A 109 9.12 -9.88 -10.82
C TYR A 109 7.87 -9.64 -11.67
N VAL A 110 6.74 -10.19 -11.21
CA VAL A 110 5.42 -10.00 -11.84
C VAL A 110 4.39 -9.61 -10.81
N LEU A 111 3.36 -8.90 -11.24
CA LEU A 111 2.17 -8.67 -10.41
C LEU A 111 1.45 -10.01 -10.17
N ALA A 112 1.21 -10.32 -8.89
CA ALA A 112 0.50 -11.53 -8.48
C ALA A 112 -0.90 -11.62 -9.16
N ALA A 113 -1.43 -12.82 -9.39
CA ALA A 113 -2.75 -13.00 -10.03
C ALA A 113 -3.88 -12.35 -9.20
N ASN A 114 -3.81 -12.45 -7.87
CA ASN A 114 -4.88 -12.08 -6.95
C ASN A 114 -4.71 -10.68 -6.35
N THR A 115 -4.07 -9.75 -7.07
CA THR A 115 -3.76 -8.41 -6.52
C THR A 115 -5.01 -7.71 -6.00
N ALA A 116 -6.10 -7.69 -6.76
CA ALA A 116 -7.34 -7.00 -6.36
C ALA A 116 -7.94 -7.56 -5.05
N ASN A 117 -8.08 -8.89 -4.94
CA ASN A 117 -8.61 -9.51 -3.73
C ASN A 117 -7.68 -9.28 -2.53
N ARG A 118 -6.36 -9.45 -2.72
CA ARG A 118 -5.36 -9.16 -1.66
C ARG A 118 -5.37 -7.70 -1.21
N LEU A 119 -5.66 -6.77 -2.12
CA LEU A 119 -5.81 -5.35 -1.82
C LEU A 119 -7.06 -5.10 -0.97
N ILE A 120 -8.20 -5.71 -1.34
CA ILE A 120 -9.46 -5.63 -0.58
C ILE A 120 -9.29 -6.19 0.83
N ASP A 121 -8.77 -7.42 0.95
CA ASP A 121 -8.54 -8.09 2.24
C ASP A 121 -7.70 -7.23 3.19
N ARG A 122 -6.72 -6.50 2.65
CA ARG A 122 -5.84 -5.64 3.43
C ARG A 122 -6.49 -4.33 3.87
N VAL A 123 -7.35 -3.77 3.03
CA VAL A 123 -8.17 -2.61 3.39
C VAL A 123 -9.13 -2.99 4.51
N GLU A 124 -9.84 -4.12 4.38
CA GLU A 124 -10.73 -4.63 5.42
C GLU A 124 -10.00 -4.88 6.74
N SER A 125 -8.82 -5.52 6.69
CA SER A 125 -8.00 -5.76 7.88
C SER A 125 -7.58 -4.45 8.56
N SER A 126 -7.24 -3.43 7.77
CA SER A 126 -6.82 -2.11 8.27
C SER A 126 -8.00 -1.34 8.89
N VAL A 127 -9.19 -1.40 8.28
CA VAL A 127 -10.43 -0.83 8.84
C VAL A 127 -10.79 -1.53 10.15
N ASN A 128 -10.74 -2.86 10.19
CA ASN A 128 -11.03 -3.64 11.39
C ASN A 128 -10.04 -3.37 12.52
N ALA A 129 -8.75 -3.17 12.20
CA ALA A 129 -7.75 -2.77 13.19
C ALA A 129 -8.04 -1.37 13.74
N PHE A 130 -8.40 -0.41 12.87
CA PHE A 130 -8.78 0.93 13.27
C PHE A 130 -10.01 0.93 14.19
N LEU A 131 -11.09 0.25 13.80
CA LEU A 131 -12.32 0.15 14.60
C LEU A 131 -12.06 -0.45 15.99
N ARG A 132 -11.21 -1.49 16.07
CA ARG A 132 -10.80 -2.09 17.36
C ARG A 132 -10.04 -1.11 18.24
N ALA A 133 -9.09 -0.37 17.66
CA ALA A 133 -8.32 0.64 18.40
C ALA A 133 -9.22 1.77 18.90
N THR A 134 -10.13 2.27 18.05
CA THR A 134 -11.09 3.32 18.41
C THR A 134 -12.04 2.86 19.51
N ARG A 135 -12.56 1.63 19.43
CA ARG A 135 -13.40 1.06 20.50
C ARG A 135 -12.66 1.00 21.84
N ARG A 136 -11.38 0.61 21.83
CA ARG A 136 -10.57 0.57 23.06
C ARG A 136 -10.42 1.97 23.68
N ILE A 137 -10.10 2.97 22.86
CA ILE A 137 -9.98 4.36 23.33
C ILE A 137 -11.31 4.87 23.90
N ALA A 138 -12.44 4.57 23.25
CA ALA A 138 -13.76 4.94 23.75
C ALA A 138 -14.06 4.29 25.11
N LYS A 139 -13.74 3.00 25.27
CA LYS A 139 -13.89 2.32 26.56
C LYS A 139 -12.98 2.92 27.63
N ASP A 140 -11.70 3.16 27.32
CA ASP A 140 -10.77 3.78 28.26
C ASP A 140 -11.26 5.17 28.69
N PHE A 141 -11.92 5.92 27.79
CA PHE A 141 -12.57 7.19 28.11
C PHE A 141 -13.77 7.01 29.04
N ASP A 142 -14.66 6.06 28.77
CA ASP A 142 -15.81 5.77 29.64
C ASP A 142 -15.36 5.33 31.03
N ASP A 143 -14.34 4.47 31.13
CA ASP A 143 -13.79 4.00 32.40
C ASP A 143 -13.20 5.17 33.22
N VAL A 144 -12.45 6.08 32.58
CA VAL A 144 -11.91 7.29 33.24
C VAL A 144 -13.02 8.26 33.61
N PHE A 145 -13.98 8.50 32.72
CA PHE A 145 -15.12 9.38 32.97
C PHE A 145 -15.93 8.89 34.17
N MET A 146 -16.26 7.59 34.21
CA MET A 146 -16.98 6.99 35.34
C MET A 146 -16.19 7.11 36.65
N LEU A 147 -14.87 6.92 36.63
CA LEU A 147 -14.02 7.06 37.82
C LEU A 147 -13.93 8.51 38.33
N GLU A 148 -13.89 9.50 37.44
CA GLU A 148 -13.81 10.92 37.81
C GLU A 148 -15.16 11.52 38.23
N PHE A 149 -16.25 11.14 37.55
CA PHE A 149 -17.59 11.66 37.84
C PHE A 149 -18.20 11.05 39.10
N VAL A 150 -18.08 9.74 39.30
CA VAL A 150 -18.58 9.06 40.52
C VAL A 150 -17.81 9.49 41.78
N ARG A 151 -16.54 9.90 41.63
CA ARG A 151 -15.78 10.50 42.75
C ARG A 151 -16.28 11.90 43.11
N LYS A 152 -16.66 12.72 42.12
CA LYS A 152 -17.22 14.06 42.37
C LYS A 152 -18.61 14.04 43.01
N GLU A 153 -19.42 13.00 42.80
CA GLU A 153 -20.73 12.87 43.48
C GLU A 153 -20.61 12.42 44.94
N LYS A 154 -19.45 11.89 45.37
CA LYS A 154 -19.24 11.39 46.74
C LYS A 154 -18.52 12.37 47.68
N THR A 155 -18.13 13.54 47.19
CA THR A 155 -17.53 14.65 47.95
C THR A 155 -18.43 15.87 47.87
#